data_AF-A0A6B2FZ25-F1
#
_entry.id   AF-A0A6B2FZ25-F1
#
_cell.length_a   1.000
_cell.length_b   1.000
_cell.length_c   1.000
_cell.angle_alpha   90.00
_cell.angle_beta   90.00
_cell.angle_gamma   90.00
#
_symmetry.space_group_name_H-M   'P 1'
#
loop_
_entity.id
_entity.type
_entity.pdbx_description
1 polymer ?
#
loop_
_entity_poly.entity_id
_entity_poly.type
_entity_poly.pdbx_seq_one_letter_code
_entity_poly.pdbx_strand_id
1 'polypeptide(L)'
;TAYVVEKLVSMNQSMLLKLLNTNVENPYMKWNNNTRSQLKLLLDEIINSNADNEERNHQLALDFQYEDYKNELVIDGVFIEIFNKMPTFKIEAPTELAVNILELIYAHSQFLFNENSAVSYNTLYLHKLKQLTIAFTALYNLIPQCSINETFTKQHFSILLSFFSHPQFKDINKIIIDILNLFVRDNKCVSLLADSNVLAYLNLTFKTMPEVREMSLSVMHSLCSCPKIVRDCITCGTFIYLLDIFCNEKEIFDRRRVVEIFARLIADRISGPRVKIILQKFLPNIFC
;
A
#
# COMPACT_ATOMS: atom_id res chain seq x y z
N THR A 1 -10.54 14.68 19.57
CA THR A 1 -10.58 13.82 18.37
C THR A 1 -11.99 13.33 18.16
N ALA A 2 -12.42 13.06 16.91
CA ALA A 2 -13.78 12.59 16.59
C ALA A 2 -14.15 11.32 17.39
N TYR A 3 -13.19 10.40 17.54
CA TYR A 3 -13.34 9.19 18.35
C TYR A 3 -13.78 9.48 19.79
N VAL A 4 -13.18 10.46 20.49
CA VAL A 4 -13.59 10.81 21.86
C VAL A 4 -15.01 11.39 21.87
N VAL A 5 -15.38 12.17 20.87
CA VAL A 5 -16.74 12.74 20.74
C VAL A 5 -17.79 11.65 20.56
N GLU A 6 -17.51 10.63 19.75
CA GLU A 6 -18.42 9.48 19.60
C GLU A 6 -18.50 8.63 20.88
N LYS A 7 -17.37 8.48 21.59
CA LYS A 7 -17.34 7.79 22.89
C LYS A 7 -18.01 8.59 24.00
N LEU A 8 -18.08 9.93 23.91
CA LEU A 8 -18.84 10.76 24.85
C LEU A 8 -20.35 10.44 24.83
N VAL A 9 -20.88 10.06 23.67
CA VAL A 9 -22.30 9.72 23.50
C VAL A 9 -22.62 8.30 23.96
N SER A 10 -21.66 7.37 23.83
CA SER A 10 -21.90 5.93 23.97
C SER A 10 -21.31 5.29 25.23
N MET A 11 -20.31 5.88 25.89
CA MET A 11 -19.64 5.29 27.05
C MET A 11 -20.21 5.77 28.39
N ASN A 12 -20.16 4.89 29.40
CA ASN A 12 -20.48 5.24 30.79
C ASN A 12 -19.49 6.29 31.33
N GLN A 13 -19.99 7.27 32.09
CA GLN A 13 -19.24 8.39 32.66
C GLN A 13 -17.98 7.97 33.43
N SER A 14 -18.04 6.90 34.23
CA SER A 14 -16.86 6.42 34.99
C SER A 14 -15.75 5.89 34.09
N MET A 15 -16.11 5.22 32.98
CA MET A 15 -15.17 4.65 32.02
C MET A 15 -14.58 5.75 31.13
N LEU A 16 -15.38 6.75 30.78
CA LEU A 16 -14.93 7.95 30.08
C LEU A 16 -13.94 8.77 30.94
N LEU A 17 -14.25 9.00 32.21
CA LEU A 17 -13.34 9.69 33.12
C LEU A 17 -12.01 8.94 33.27
N LYS A 18 -12.06 7.60 33.31
CA LYS A 18 -10.85 6.78 33.29
C LYS A 18 -10.07 6.98 32.00
N LEU A 19 -10.74 6.90 30.84
CA LEU A 19 -10.13 7.11 29.52
C LEU A 19 -9.43 8.47 29.44
N LEU A 20 -10.11 9.54 29.87
CA LEU A 20 -9.58 10.91 29.84
C LEU A 20 -8.39 11.10 30.79
N ASN A 21 -8.33 10.38 31.91
CA ASN A 21 -7.21 10.49 32.86
C ASN A 21 -6.05 9.52 32.58
N THR A 22 -6.22 8.57 31.67
CA THR A 22 -5.17 7.61 31.28
C THR A 22 -4.47 8.04 29.99
N ASN A 23 -3.19 7.68 29.85
CA ASN A 23 -2.53 7.75 28.55
C ASN A 23 -3.07 6.62 27.66
N VAL A 24 -3.54 6.97 26.46
CA VAL A 24 -4.05 6.04 25.46
C VAL A 24 -3.38 6.34 24.14
N GLU A 25 -2.78 5.33 23.53
CA GLU A 25 -2.22 5.42 22.19
C GLU A 25 -2.71 4.22 21.40
N ASN A 26 -3.60 4.47 20.44
CA ASN A 26 -4.12 3.48 19.50
C ASN A 26 -4.45 4.19 18.17
N PRO A 27 -4.77 3.45 17.09
CA PRO A 27 -4.98 4.04 15.77
C PRO A 27 -6.06 5.14 15.70
N TYR A 28 -7.02 5.18 16.61
CA TYR A 28 -8.08 6.21 16.66
C TYR A 28 -7.83 7.32 17.67
N MET A 29 -6.87 7.15 18.58
CA MET A 29 -6.67 8.07 19.70
C MET A 29 -5.21 8.09 20.14
N LYS A 30 -4.59 9.27 20.03
CA LYS A 30 -3.30 9.62 20.64
C LYS A 30 -3.54 10.63 21.75
N TRP A 31 -3.63 10.14 22.99
CA TRP A 31 -3.97 10.90 24.18
C TRP A 31 -2.94 10.69 25.27
N ASN A 32 -2.20 11.73 25.60
CA ASN A 32 -1.07 11.72 26.52
C ASN A 32 -1.12 12.96 27.44
N ASN A 33 -0.15 13.09 28.34
CA ASN A 33 -0.05 14.27 29.20
C ASN A 33 0.07 15.59 28.40
N ASN A 34 0.75 15.58 27.25
CA ASN A 34 0.99 16.78 26.45
C ASN A 34 -0.31 17.29 25.79
N THR A 35 -1.01 16.42 25.05
CA THR A 35 -2.33 16.69 24.46
C THR A 35 -3.35 17.11 25.52
N ARG A 36 -3.33 16.52 26.71
CA ARG A 36 -4.14 16.98 27.85
C ARG A 36 -3.82 18.40 28.28
N SER A 37 -2.55 18.72 28.47
CA SER A 37 -2.11 20.05 28.85
C SER A 37 -2.48 21.09 27.79
N GLN A 38 -2.28 20.79 26.50
CA GLN A 38 -2.65 21.68 25.40
C GLN A 38 -4.16 21.96 25.37
N LEU A 39 -5.00 20.94 25.54
CA LEU A 39 -6.45 21.13 25.63
C LEU A 39 -6.82 21.96 26.87
N LYS A 40 -6.18 21.71 28.01
CA LYS A 40 -6.43 22.47 29.24
C LYS A 40 -6.08 23.95 29.05
N LEU A 41 -4.96 24.25 28.39
CA LEU A 41 -4.57 25.63 28.08
C LEU A 41 -5.61 26.34 27.20
N LEU A 42 -6.12 25.67 26.16
CA LEU A 42 -7.20 26.20 25.33
C LEU A 42 -8.46 26.47 26.16
N LEU A 43 -8.86 25.52 27.01
CA LEU A 43 -10.03 25.66 27.87
C LEU A 43 -9.87 26.81 28.87
N ASP A 44 -8.70 26.93 29.48
CA ASP A 44 -8.38 28.04 30.38
C ASP A 44 -8.44 29.39 29.63
N GLU A 45 -7.99 29.46 28.37
CA GLU A 45 -8.10 30.66 27.53
C GLU A 45 -9.55 31.02 27.21
N ILE A 46 -10.38 30.04 26.86
CA ILE A 46 -11.82 30.22 26.57
C ILE A 46 -12.59 30.63 27.85
N ILE A 47 -12.25 30.05 29.00
CA ILE A 47 -12.89 30.40 30.28
C ILE A 47 -12.52 31.84 30.69
N ASN A 48 -11.26 32.23 30.49
CA ASN A 48 -10.76 33.56 30.85
C ASN A 48 -11.16 34.66 29.85
N SER A 49 -11.64 34.34 28.65
CA SER A 49 -11.99 35.32 27.61
C SER A 49 -13.34 36.04 27.83
N ASN A 50 -14.06 35.75 28.92
CA ASN A 50 -15.45 36.15 29.22
C ASN A 50 -16.47 35.64 28.18
N ALA A 51 -17.65 35.22 28.66
CA ALA A 51 -18.68 34.53 27.88
C ALA A 51 -19.32 35.34 26.73
N ASP A 52 -19.02 36.63 26.59
CA ASP A 52 -19.68 37.55 25.65
C ASP A 52 -19.15 37.47 24.20
N ASN A 53 -18.13 36.65 23.95
CA ASN A 53 -17.47 36.52 22.65
C ASN A 53 -17.56 35.07 22.12
N GLU A 54 -18.78 34.53 22.07
CA GLU A 54 -19.05 33.19 21.53
C GLU A 54 -18.40 32.97 20.17
N GLU A 55 -18.49 33.94 19.25
CA GLU A 55 -17.90 33.84 17.90
C GLU A 55 -16.37 33.65 17.94
N ARG A 56 -15.67 34.39 18.80
CA ARG A 56 -14.22 34.25 18.99
C ARG A 56 -13.85 32.90 19.62
N ASN A 57 -14.63 32.45 20.60
CA ASN A 57 -14.38 31.16 21.26
C ASN A 57 -14.61 29.99 20.31
N HIS A 58 -15.62 30.06 19.44
CA HIS A 58 -15.82 29.10 18.36
C HIS A 58 -14.64 29.11 17.38
N GLN A 59 -14.14 30.29 16.99
CA GLN A 59 -12.96 30.41 16.12
C GLN A 59 -11.70 29.79 16.75
N LEU A 60 -11.42 30.09 18.02
CA LEU A 60 -10.29 29.50 18.74
C LEU A 60 -10.36 27.97 18.79
N ALA A 61 -11.55 27.40 18.99
CA ALA A 61 -11.75 25.95 18.99
C ALA A 61 -11.58 25.33 17.59
N LEU A 62 -11.99 26.03 16.53
CA LEU A 62 -11.83 25.58 15.14
C LEU A 62 -10.37 25.62 14.68
N ASP A 63 -9.62 26.65 15.08
CA ASP A 63 -8.21 26.83 14.71
C ASP A 63 -7.27 25.96 15.55
N PHE A 64 -7.76 25.42 16.67
CA PHE A 64 -6.96 24.61 17.58
C PHE A 64 -6.51 23.30 16.93
N GLN A 65 -5.19 23.12 16.84
CA GLN A 65 -4.57 21.88 16.39
C GLN A 65 -3.46 21.47 17.37
N TYR A 66 -3.53 20.23 17.86
CA TYR A 66 -2.48 19.67 18.71
C TYR A 66 -1.13 19.68 18.00
N GLU A 67 -0.10 20.17 18.68
CA GLU A 67 1.27 20.19 18.11
C GLU A 67 1.77 18.77 17.82
N ASP A 68 1.44 17.83 18.70
CA ASP A 68 1.77 16.40 18.57
C ASP A 68 1.19 15.75 17.30
N TYR A 69 0.21 16.40 16.66
CA TYR A 69 -0.47 15.87 15.48
C TYR A 69 0.02 16.52 14.18
N LYS A 70 0.75 17.65 14.23
CA LYS A 70 1.21 18.38 13.04
C LYS A 70 2.12 17.55 12.12
N ASN A 71 2.88 16.62 12.70
CA ASN A 71 3.81 15.75 11.97
C ASN A 71 3.24 14.33 11.74
N GLU A 72 2.03 14.06 12.20
CA GLU A 72 1.41 12.73 12.09
C GLU A 72 0.63 12.62 10.78
N LEU A 73 0.73 11.46 10.13
CA LEU A 73 -0.14 11.14 9.00
C LEU A 73 -1.47 10.60 9.54
N VAL A 74 -2.54 11.39 9.37
CA VAL A 74 -3.91 11.01 9.75
C VAL A 74 -4.78 10.92 8.50
N ILE A 75 -5.43 9.78 8.27
CA ILE A 75 -6.36 9.52 7.15
C ILE A 75 -7.64 8.95 7.75
N ASP A 76 -8.80 9.53 7.44
CA ASP A 76 -10.11 9.17 8.01
C ASP A 76 -10.14 9.09 9.55
N GLY A 77 -9.42 10.00 10.21
CA GLY A 77 -9.30 10.01 11.67
C GLY A 77 -8.43 8.88 12.24
N VAL A 78 -7.74 8.11 11.40
CA VAL A 78 -6.79 7.07 11.81
C VAL A 78 -5.36 7.57 11.76
N PHE A 79 -4.65 7.47 12.87
CA PHE A 79 -3.21 7.74 12.97
C PHE A 79 -2.42 6.58 12.35
N ILE A 80 -1.94 6.78 11.13
CA ILE A 80 -1.39 5.71 10.29
C ILE A 80 -0.07 5.16 10.85
N GLU A 81 0.78 6.01 11.43
CA GLU A 81 2.01 5.55 12.08
C GLU A 81 1.72 4.66 13.31
N ILE A 82 0.69 4.97 14.08
CA ILE A 82 0.27 4.15 15.23
C ILE A 82 -0.33 2.83 14.73
N PHE A 83 -1.16 2.87 13.68
CA PHE A 83 -1.68 1.65 13.05
C PHE A 83 -0.56 0.72 12.57
N ASN A 84 0.48 1.26 11.93
CA ASN A 84 1.62 0.45 11.50
C ASN A 84 2.38 -0.23 12.64
N LYS A 85 2.38 0.36 13.84
CA LYS A 85 2.93 -0.27 15.06
C LYS A 85 2.00 -1.33 15.66
N MET A 86 0.72 -1.31 15.30
CA MET A 86 -0.33 -2.20 15.80
C MET A 86 -1.13 -2.83 14.63
N PRO A 87 -0.50 -3.59 13.72
CA PRO A 87 -1.11 -4.03 12.46
C PRO A 87 -2.31 -4.97 12.64
N THR A 88 -2.44 -5.61 13.80
CA THR A 88 -3.56 -6.50 14.15
C THR A 88 -4.76 -5.75 14.72
N PHE A 89 -4.65 -4.43 14.91
CA PHE A 89 -5.77 -3.61 15.38
C PHE A 89 -6.87 -3.59 14.32
N LYS A 90 -8.12 -3.83 14.75
CA LYS A 90 -9.27 -3.89 13.86
C LYS A 90 -9.76 -2.48 13.52
N ILE A 91 -9.71 -2.14 12.24
CA ILE A 91 -10.25 -0.88 11.72
C ILE A 91 -11.73 -1.09 11.39
N GLU A 92 -12.57 -0.11 11.73
CA GLU A 92 -14.03 -0.17 11.55
C GLU A 92 -14.44 -0.20 10.07
N ALA A 93 -13.85 0.67 9.24
CA ALA A 93 -14.06 0.73 7.80
C ALA A 93 -12.74 0.51 7.03
N PRO A 94 -12.17 -0.72 7.02
CA PRO A 94 -10.83 -0.96 6.48
C PRO A 94 -10.77 -0.73 4.98
N THR A 95 -11.87 -0.98 4.27
CA THR A 95 -11.92 -0.87 2.81
C THR A 95 -11.99 0.59 2.34
N GLU A 96 -12.73 1.45 3.06
CA GLU A 96 -12.76 2.89 2.80
C GLU A 96 -11.40 3.53 3.09
N LEU A 97 -10.81 3.20 4.25
CA LEU A 97 -9.47 3.67 4.60
C LEU A 97 -8.42 3.24 3.55
N ALA A 98 -8.51 2.02 3.00
CA ALA A 98 -7.60 1.56 1.96
C ALA A 98 -7.70 2.39 0.67
N VAL A 99 -8.91 2.82 0.28
CA VAL A 99 -9.12 3.71 -0.86
C VAL A 99 -8.51 5.08 -0.58
N ASN A 100 -8.76 5.65 0.59
CA ASN A 100 -8.25 6.97 0.94
C ASN A 100 -6.71 6.98 1.09
N ILE A 101 -6.11 5.87 1.53
CA ILE A 101 -4.66 5.64 1.46
C ILE A 101 -4.17 5.64 0.00
N LEU A 102 -4.86 4.95 -0.91
CA LEU A 102 -4.49 4.92 -2.34
C LEU A 102 -4.63 6.29 -3.01
N GLU A 103 -5.64 7.07 -2.66
CA GLU A 103 -5.81 8.45 -3.12
C GLU A 103 -4.66 9.34 -2.66
N LEU A 104 -4.24 9.20 -1.40
CA LEU A 104 -3.06 9.89 -0.89
C LEU A 104 -1.79 9.48 -1.64
N ILE A 105 -1.59 8.17 -1.85
CA ILE A 105 -0.45 7.64 -2.61
C ILE A 105 -0.42 8.24 -4.01
N TYR A 106 -1.57 8.32 -4.68
CA TYR A 106 -1.69 8.96 -5.98
C TYR A 106 -1.33 10.44 -5.95
N ALA A 107 -1.89 11.22 -5.02
CA ALA A 107 -1.60 12.64 -4.90
C ALA A 107 -0.10 12.92 -4.65
N HIS A 108 0.54 12.07 -3.85
CA HIS A 108 1.97 12.18 -3.56
C HIS A 108 2.83 11.72 -4.75
N SER A 109 2.43 10.67 -5.46
CA SER A 109 3.17 10.17 -6.63
C SER A 109 3.23 11.20 -7.75
N GLN A 110 2.12 11.91 -8.02
CA GLN A 110 2.09 13.01 -9.00
C GLN A 110 3.13 14.10 -8.71
N PHE A 111 3.33 14.42 -7.44
CA PHE A 111 4.36 15.39 -7.05
C PHE A 111 5.78 14.83 -7.20
N LEU A 112 5.99 13.58 -6.76
CA LEU A 112 7.32 12.97 -6.68
C LEU A 112 7.86 12.47 -8.02
N PHE A 113 6.98 12.12 -8.97
CA PHE A 113 7.37 11.69 -10.32
C PHE A 113 7.77 12.85 -11.22
N ASN A 114 7.40 14.09 -10.86
CA ASN A 114 7.81 15.27 -11.60
C ASN A 114 9.31 15.50 -11.41
N GLU A 115 10.08 15.43 -12.50
CA GLU A 115 11.55 15.52 -12.48
C GLU A 115 12.06 16.82 -11.84
N ASN A 116 11.30 17.92 -11.97
CA ASN A 116 11.62 19.20 -11.34
C ASN A 116 11.60 19.13 -9.80
N SER A 117 10.81 18.21 -9.23
CA SER A 117 10.70 18.02 -7.78
C SER A 117 11.91 17.29 -7.20
N ALA A 118 12.54 16.40 -7.98
CA ALA A 118 13.62 15.54 -7.54
C ALA A 118 14.98 16.27 -7.46
N VAL A 119 15.19 17.28 -8.30
CA VAL A 119 16.47 18.03 -8.39
C VAL A 119 16.78 18.79 -7.09
N SER A 120 15.77 19.13 -6.28
CA SER A 120 15.96 19.98 -5.10
C SER A 120 16.07 19.24 -3.76
N TYR A 121 15.77 17.93 -3.66
CA TYR A 121 15.66 17.18 -2.38
C TYR A 121 15.16 18.03 -1.21
N ASN A 122 14.13 18.84 -1.45
CA ASN A 122 13.70 19.82 -0.46
C ASN A 122 12.99 19.13 0.71
N THR A 123 12.84 19.85 1.81
CA THR A 123 12.17 19.34 3.02
C THR A 123 10.78 18.77 2.71
N LEU A 124 10.05 19.36 1.76
CA LEU A 124 8.74 18.88 1.32
C LEU A 124 8.81 17.54 0.57
N TYR A 125 9.80 17.34 -0.30
CA TYR A 125 10.03 16.09 -1.02
C TYR A 125 10.31 14.95 -0.03
N LEU A 126 11.23 15.18 0.92
CA LEU A 126 11.57 14.18 1.95
C LEU A 126 10.37 13.86 2.85
N HIS A 127 9.59 14.87 3.22
CA HIS A 127 8.36 14.70 3.99
C HIS A 127 7.33 13.84 3.25
N LYS A 128 7.07 14.15 1.97
CA LYS A 128 6.13 13.38 1.14
C LYS A 128 6.60 11.95 0.89
N LEU A 129 7.90 11.74 0.71
CA LEU A 129 8.49 10.42 0.57
C LEU A 129 8.33 9.60 1.86
N LYS A 130 8.55 10.21 3.03
CA LYS A 130 8.29 9.55 4.33
C LYS A 130 6.82 9.16 4.45
N GLN A 131 5.89 10.06 4.12
CA GLN A 131 4.45 9.78 4.16
C GLN A 131 4.05 8.66 3.21
N LEU A 132 4.63 8.58 2.01
CA LEU A 132 4.40 7.45 1.10
C LEU A 132 4.83 6.13 1.73
N THR A 133 6.02 6.04 2.30
CA THR A 133 6.50 4.80 2.94
C THR A 133 5.53 4.35 4.04
N ILE A 134 5.09 5.28 4.89
CA ILE A 134 4.10 5.00 5.95
C ILE A 134 2.77 4.51 5.35
N ALA A 135 2.29 5.17 4.30
CA ALA A 135 1.04 4.84 3.62
C ALA A 135 1.08 3.44 2.96
N PHE A 136 2.19 3.08 2.29
CA PHE A 136 2.36 1.75 1.71
C PHE A 136 2.41 0.65 2.77
N THR A 137 3.14 0.87 3.86
CA THR A 137 3.15 -0.09 4.99
C THR A 137 1.75 -0.25 5.58
N ALA A 138 0.99 0.84 5.71
CA ALA A 138 -0.39 0.77 6.20
C ALA A 138 -1.30 0.03 5.24
N LEU A 139 -1.20 0.28 3.93
CA LEU A 139 -1.95 -0.44 2.92
C LEU A 139 -1.67 -1.95 2.99
N TYR A 140 -0.41 -2.36 3.12
CA TYR A 140 -0.03 -3.76 3.30
C TYR A 140 -0.68 -4.38 4.55
N ASN A 141 -0.65 -3.69 5.69
CA ASN A 141 -1.24 -4.17 6.94
C ASN A 141 -2.77 -4.21 6.90
N LEU A 142 -3.38 -3.34 6.11
CA LEU A 142 -4.84 -3.16 6.05
C LEU A 142 -5.53 -4.13 5.10
N ILE A 143 -4.90 -4.47 3.96
CA ILE A 143 -5.49 -5.34 2.92
C ILE A 143 -6.07 -6.66 3.47
N PRO A 144 -5.43 -7.38 4.41
CA PRO A 144 -5.99 -8.60 4.98
C PRO A 144 -7.33 -8.40 5.72
N GLN A 145 -7.63 -7.17 6.15
CA GLN A 145 -8.89 -6.81 6.81
C GLN A 145 -9.96 -6.33 5.80
N CYS A 146 -9.60 -6.08 4.54
CA CYS A 146 -10.49 -5.51 3.53
C CYS A 146 -11.36 -6.55 2.83
N SER A 147 -12.57 -6.12 2.43
CA SER A 147 -13.40 -6.89 1.49
C SER A 147 -13.01 -6.54 0.06
N ILE A 148 -12.05 -7.28 -0.50
CA ILE A 148 -11.37 -6.97 -1.77
C ILE A 148 -12.33 -6.96 -2.98
N ASN A 149 -13.46 -7.66 -2.89
CA ASN A 149 -14.28 -8.05 -4.04
C ASN A 149 -15.00 -6.92 -4.77
N GLU A 150 -15.10 -5.70 -4.22
CA GLU A 150 -15.94 -4.65 -4.83
C GLU A 150 -15.24 -3.30 -5.03
N THR A 151 -14.18 -3.01 -4.28
CA THR A 151 -13.68 -1.63 -4.16
C THR A 151 -12.45 -1.33 -5.00
N PHE A 152 -11.57 -2.31 -5.24
CA PHE A 152 -10.35 -2.06 -5.99
C PHE A 152 -10.58 -2.05 -7.50
N THR A 153 -9.97 -1.08 -8.18
CA THR A 153 -10.10 -0.89 -9.64
C THR A 153 -8.75 -1.03 -10.33
N LYS A 154 -8.77 -1.18 -11.66
CA LYS A 154 -7.58 -1.11 -12.52
C LYS A 154 -6.73 0.15 -12.26
N GLN A 155 -7.37 1.29 -11.98
CA GLN A 155 -6.67 2.54 -11.75
C GLN A 155 -5.80 2.46 -10.49
N HIS A 156 -6.32 1.88 -9.40
CA HIS A 156 -5.55 1.66 -8.17
C HIS A 156 -4.29 0.83 -8.43
N PHE A 157 -4.41 -0.27 -9.19
CA PHE A 157 -3.25 -1.09 -9.55
C PHE A 157 -2.26 -0.38 -10.47
N SER A 158 -2.74 0.43 -11.41
CA SER A 158 -1.88 1.23 -12.28
C SER A 158 -1.03 2.23 -11.48
N ILE A 159 -1.59 2.81 -10.41
CA ILE A 159 -0.86 3.69 -9.49
C ILE A 159 0.24 2.91 -8.77
N LEU A 160 -0.07 1.76 -8.17
CA LEU A 160 0.94 0.92 -7.51
C LEU A 160 2.06 0.54 -8.47
N LEU A 161 1.71 0.09 -9.67
CA LEU A 161 2.69 -0.38 -10.65
C LEU A 161 3.58 0.72 -11.20
N SER A 162 3.10 1.96 -11.26
CA SER A 162 3.86 3.10 -11.80
C SER A 162 5.19 3.35 -11.05
N PHE A 163 5.28 3.02 -9.76
CA PHE A 163 6.51 3.16 -8.98
C PHE A 163 7.67 2.27 -9.46
N PHE A 164 7.40 1.15 -10.12
CA PHE A 164 8.45 0.29 -10.68
C PHE A 164 9.21 0.94 -11.84
N SER A 165 8.64 1.98 -12.47
CA SER A 165 9.35 2.78 -13.49
C SER A 165 10.40 3.72 -12.91
N HIS A 166 10.48 3.84 -11.58
CA HIS A 166 11.29 4.84 -10.90
C HIS A 166 12.27 4.16 -9.93
N PRO A 167 13.54 3.94 -10.31
CA PRO A 167 14.53 3.21 -9.53
C PRO A 167 14.79 3.79 -8.12
N GLN A 168 14.58 5.09 -7.94
CA GLN A 168 14.77 5.78 -6.66
C GLN A 168 13.82 5.30 -5.55
N PHE A 169 12.70 4.67 -5.90
CA PHE A 169 11.71 4.16 -4.94
C PHE A 169 11.90 2.67 -4.64
N LYS A 170 13.15 2.16 -4.65
CA LYS A 170 13.45 0.74 -4.47
C LYS A 170 12.80 0.14 -3.22
N ASP A 171 12.85 0.83 -2.07
CA ASP A 171 12.26 0.32 -0.82
C ASP A 171 10.73 0.27 -0.85
N ILE A 172 10.10 1.27 -1.47
CA ILE A 172 8.65 1.27 -1.72
C ILE A 172 8.27 0.12 -2.68
N ASN A 173 9.04 -0.08 -3.74
CA ASN A 173 8.83 -1.16 -4.71
C ASN A 173 8.87 -2.55 -4.05
N LYS A 174 9.67 -2.75 -2.99
CA LYS A 174 9.65 -3.99 -2.20
C LYS A 174 8.29 -4.20 -1.54
N ILE A 175 7.79 -3.18 -0.83
CA ILE A 175 6.47 -3.23 -0.17
C ILE A 175 5.35 -3.45 -1.21
N ILE A 176 5.46 -2.84 -2.39
CA ILE A 176 4.47 -3.02 -3.46
C ILE A 176 4.43 -4.47 -3.93
N ILE A 177 5.56 -5.17 -4.07
CA ILE A 177 5.57 -6.60 -4.41
C ILE A 177 4.87 -7.43 -3.31
N ASP A 178 5.04 -7.10 -2.04
CA ASP A 178 4.35 -7.78 -0.94
C ASP A 178 2.83 -7.52 -0.98
N ILE A 179 2.43 -6.29 -1.27
CA ILE A 179 1.02 -5.91 -1.50
C ILE A 179 0.43 -6.69 -2.68
N LEU A 180 1.15 -6.80 -3.80
CA LEU A 180 0.69 -7.57 -4.96
C LEU A 180 0.51 -9.04 -4.61
N ASN A 181 1.35 -9.63 -3.77
CA ASN A 181 1.20 -11.00 -3.28
C ASN A 181 -0.05 -11.22 -2.42
N LEU A 182 -0.59 -10.17 -1.79
CA LEU A 182 -1.89 -10.23 -1.12
C LEU A 182 -3.03 -10.20 -2.14
N PHE A 183 -2.96 -9.31 -3.13
CA PHE A 183 -4.01 -9.14 -4.13
C PHE A 183 -4.16 -10.33 -5.08
N VAL A 184 -3.07 -10.96 -5.53
CA VAL A 184 -3.16 -12.11 -6.48
C VAL A 184 -3.78 -13.37 -5.88
N ARG A 185 -4.08 -13.38 -4.57
CA ARG A 185 -4.85 -14.45 -3.93
C ARG A 185 -6.33 -14.42 -4.33
N ASP A 186 -6.81 -13.27 -4.81
CA ASP A 186 -8.17 -13.09 -5.30
C ASP A 186 -8.22 -13.05 -6.84
N ASN A 187 -9.13 -13.84 -7.43
CA ASN A 187 -9.25 -13.99 -8.88
C ASN A 187 -9.71 -12.70 -9.58
N LYS A 188 -10.54 -11.88 -8.94
CA LYS A 188 -10.98 -10.60 -9.50
C LYS A 188 -9.77 -9.65 -9.58
N CYS A 189 -8.97 -9.58 -8.53
CA CYS A 189 -7.72 -8.81 -8.53
C CYS A 189 -6.72 -9.27 -9.58
N VAL A 190 -6.56 -10.58 -9.78
CA VAL A 190 -5.73 -11.12 -10.88
C VAL A 190 -6.18 -10.58 -12.24
N SER A 191 -7.49 -10.54 -12.51
CA SER A 191 -8.02 -10.00 -13.77
C SER A 191 -7.76 -8.49 -13.92
N LEU A 192 -7.96 -7.71 -12.85
CA LEU A 192 -7.71 -6.26 -12.85
C LEU A 192 -6.22 -5.93 -13.02
N LEU A 193 -5.33 -6.72 -12.41
CA LEU A 193 -3.88 -6.62 -12.59
C LEU A 193 -3.47 -6.94 -14.02
N ALA A 194 -4.07 -7.96 -14.64
CA ALA A 194 -3.87 -8.27 -16.05
C ALA A 194 -4.30 -7.12 -16.98
N ASP A 195 -5.28 -6.31 -16.56
CA ASP A 195 -5.67 -5.10 -17.26
C ASP A 195 -4.77 -3.89 -17.02
N SER A 196 -3.84 -3.97 -16.06
CA SER A 196 -2.97 -2.88 -15.60
C SER A 196 -1.52 -2.96 -16.11
N ASN A 197 -1.24 -3.72 -17.17
CA ASN A 197 0.11 -3.90 -17.73
C ASN A 197 1.16 -4.45 -16.74
N VAL A 198 0.73 -5.23 -15.74
CA VAL A 198 1.59 -5.76 -14.66
C VAL A 198 2.84 -6.49 -15.15
N LEU A 199 2.78 -7.18 -16.30
CA LEU A 199 3.89 -7.94 -16.85
C LEU A 199 5.11 -7.09 -17.19
N ALA A 200 4.91 -5.88 -17.72
CA ALA A 200 6.01 -4.99 -18.08
C ALA A 200 6.85 -4.65 -16.83
N TYR A 201 6.17 -4.38 -15.72
CA TYR A 201 6.79 -4.03 -14.45
C TYR A 201 7.43 -5.24 -13.77
N LEU A 202 6.77 -6.40 -13.72
CA LEU A 202 7.36 -7.63 -13.15
C LEU A 202 8.60 -8.10 -13.92
N ASN A 203 8.60 -7.99 -15.25
CA ASN A 203 9.78 -8.32 -16.04
C ASN A 203 10.99 -7.44 -15.66
N LEU A 204 10.76 -6.16 -15.33
CA LEU A 204 11.83 -5.28 -14.83
C LEU A 204 12.35 -5.76 -13.47
N THR A 205 11.47 -6.12 -12.54
CA THR A 205 11.88 -6.49 -11.17
C THR A 205 12.73 -7.75 -11.13
N PHE A 206 12.47 -8.73 -12.01
CA PHE A 206 13.26 -9.96 -12.12
C PHE A 206 14.77 -9.70 -12.27
N LYS A 207 15.14 -8.65 -13.00
CA LYS A 207 16.53 -8.28 -13.26
C LYS A 207 17.05 -7.22 -12.29
N THR A 208 16.26 -6.20 -11.98
CA THR A 208 16.73 -5.02 -11.24
C THR A 208 16.65 -5.20 -9.72
N MET A 209 15.86 -6.15 -9.23
CA MET A 209 15.58 -6.32 -7.80
C MET A 209 15.66 -7.80 -7.37
N PRO A 210 16.88 -8.39 -7.30
CA PRO A 210 17.05 -9.79 -6.91
C PRO A 210 16.49 -10.10 -5.51
N GLU A 211 16.52 -9.12 -4.61
CA GLU A 211 16.05 -9.24 -3.22
C GLU A 211 14.56 -9.58 -3.09
N VAL A 212 13.73 -9.25 -4.09
CA VAL A 212 12.28 -9.53 -4.10
C VAL A 212 11.89 -10.47 -5.24
N ARG A 213 12.86 -11.16 -5.84
CA ARG A 213 12.63 -12.00 -7.01
C ARG A 213 11.72 -13.19 -6.68
N GLU A 214 11.95 -13.87 -5.57
CA GLU A 214 11.10 -14.97 -5.09
C GLU A 214 9.62 -14.54 -5.00
N MET A 215 9.39 -13.37 -4.40
CA MET A 215 8.04 -12.81 -4.25
C MET A 215 7.47 -12.36 -5.60
N SER A 216 8.29 -11.79 -6.49
CA SER A 216 7.89 -11.41 -7.85
C SER A 216 7.50 -12.63 -8.70
N LEU A 217 8.24 -13.72 -8.60
CA LEU A 217 7.94 -14.99 -9.25
C LEU A 217 6.67 -15.64 -8.68
N SER A 218 6.39 -15.44 -7.39
CA SER A 218 5.15 -15.88 -6.75
C SER A 218 3.92 -15.11 -7.26
N VAL A 219 4.04 -13.79 -7.43
CA VAL A 219 3.01 -12.97 -8.11
C VAL A 219 2.80 -13.47 -9.53
N MET A 220 3.89 -13.64 -10.29
CA MET A 220 3.84 -14.10 -11.69
C MET A 220 3.14 -15.45 -11.84
N HIS A 221 3.50 -16.43 -11.00
CA HIS A 221 2.88 -17.75 -11.00
C HIS A 221 1.38 -17.70 -10.75
N SER A 222 0.93 -16.82 -9.86
CA SER A 222 -0.49 -16.62 -9.57
C SER A 222 -1.22 -15.94 -10.73
N LEU A 223 -0.61 -14.94 -11.35
CA LEU A 223 -1.14 -14.23 -12.52
C LEU A 223 -1.32 -15.14 -13.75
N CYS A 224 -0.50 -16.19 -13.90
CA CYS A 224 -0.63 -17.16 -14.99
C CYS A 224 -1.95 -17.95 -14.98
N SER A 225 -2.78 -17.82 -13.93
CA SER A 225 -4.16 -18.29 -13.94
C SER A 225 -5.08 -17.53 -14.90
N CYS A 226 -4.69 -16.32 -15.31
CA CYS A 226 -5.45 -15.49 -16.25
C CYS A 226 -5.00 -15.74 -17.70
N PRO A 227 -5.89 -16.19 -18.61
CA PRO A 227 -5.52 -16.44 -20.01
C PRO A 227 -4.96 -15.21 -20.73
N LYS A 228 -5.41 -14.01 -20.33
CA LYS A 228 -4.87 -12.75 -20.84
C LYS A 228 -3.37 -12.62 -20.53
N ILE A 229 -2.96 -12.90 -19.29
CA ILE A 229 -1.55 -12.89 -18.88
C ILE A 229 -0.73 -13.87 -19.74
N VAL A 230 -1.24 -15.08 -19.96
CA VAL A 230 -0.55 -16.10 -20.78
C VAL A 230 -0.30 -15.57 -22.20
N ARG A 231 -1.32 -14.98 -22.82
CA ARG A 231 -1.19 -14.36 -24.14
C ARG A 231 -0.20 -13.20 -24.13
N ASP A 232 -0.28 -12.33 -23.14
CA ASP A 232 0.51 -11.10 -23.08
C ASP A 232 2.00 -11.41 -22.78
N CYS A 233 2.32 -12.55 -22.14
CA CYS A 233 3.71 -13.04 -21.98
C CYS A 233 4.43 -13.23 -23.32
N ILE A 234 3.70 -13.62 -24.37
CA ILE A 234 4.23 -13.82 -25.72
C ILE A 234 4.65 -12.49 -26.33
N THR A 235 3.86 -11.44 -26.12
CA THR A 235 4.13 -10.11 -26.69
C THR A 235 5.14 -9.31 -25.87
N CYS A 236 5.19 -9.51 -24.55
CA CYS A 236 6.04 -8.75 -23.64
C CYS A 236 7.45 -9.34 -23.47
N GLY A 237 7.78 -10.44 -24.16
CA GLY A 237 9.10 -11.07 -24.06
C GLY A 237 9.41 -11.70 -22.70
N THR A 238 8.39 -11.95 -21.86
CA THR A 238 8.53 -12.48 -20.50
C THR A 238 9.34 -13.77 -20.44
N PHE A 239 9.23 -14.62 -21.47
CA PHE A 239 10.00 -15.87 -21.57
C PHE A 239 11.51 -15.65 -21.52
N ILE A 240 12.02 -14.54 -22.06
CA ILE A 240 13.47 -14.26 -22.07
C ILE A 240 13.97 -14.05 -20.65
N TYR A 241 13.23 -13.27 -19.85
CA TYR A 241 13.56 -13.02 -18.44
C TYR A 241 13.49 -14.30 -17.59
N LEU A 242 12.45 -15.11 -17.81
CA LEU A 242 12.30 -16.38 -17.09
C LEU A 242 13.36 -17.40 -17.47
N LEU A 243 13.71 -17.50 -18.76
CA LEU A 243 14.79 -18.38 -19.23
C LEU A 243 16.15 -17.96 -18.69
N ASP A 244 16.43 -16.65 -18.62
CA ASP A 244 17.63 -16.12 -17.99
C ASP A 244 17.72 -16.57 -16.53
N ILE A 245 16.64 -16.42 -15.75
CA ILE A 245 16.57 -16.91 -14.37
C ILE A 245 16.79 -18.43 -14.32
N PHE A 246 16.09 -19.20 -15.15
CA PHE A 246 16.15 -20.65 -15.13
C PHE A 246 17.55 -21.20 -15.43
N CYS A 247 18.28 -20.56 -16.35
CA CYS A 247 19.59 -20.99 -16.82
C CYS A 247 20.74 -20.48 -15.94
N ASN A 248 20.64 -19.25 -15.42
CA ASN A 248 21.78 -18.56 -14.82
C ASN A 248 21.70 -18.43 -13.29
N GLU A 249 20.52 -18.51 -12.67
CA GLU A 249 20.41 -18.38 -11.22
C GLU A 249 20.88 -19.63 -10.49
N LYS A 250 21.50 -19.43 -9.32
CA LYS A 250 22.01 -20.53 -8.49
C LYS A 250 20.96 -21.07 -7.52
N GLU A 251 20.01 -20.23 -7.13
CA GLU A 251 18.97 -20.58 -6.18
C GLU A 251 17.99 -21.59 -6.78
N ILE A 252 17.87 -22.75 -6.13
CA ILE A 252 16.99 -23.84 -6.58
C ILE A 252 15.53 -23.38 -6.57
N PHE A 253 15.16 -22.55 -5.59
CA PHE A 253 13.81 -22.02 -5.47
C PHE A 253 13.40 -21.24 -6.73
N ASP A 254 14.21 -20.28 -7.16
CA ASP A 254 13.93 -19.44 -8.33
C ASP A 254 13.74 -20.29 -9.59
N ARG A 255 14.68 -21.20 -9.84
CA ARG A 255 14.62 -22.11 -10.99
C ARG A 255 13.38 -22.99 -10.96
N ARG A 256 13.05 -23.56 -9.79
CA ARG A 256 11.85 -24.38 -9.62
C ARG A 256 10.59 -23.57 -9.89
N ARG A 257 10.48 -22.36 -9.36
CA ARG A 257 9.31 -21.52 -9.56
C ARG A 257 9.14 -21.12 -11.03
N VAL A 258 10.24 -20.88 -11.75
CA VAL A 258 10.17 -20.66 -13.20
C VAL A 258 9.63 -21.90 -13.94
N VAL A 259 10.05 -23.10 -13.57
CA VAL A 259 9.51 -24.34 -14.16
C VAL A 259 8.01 -24.47 -13.89
N GLU A 260 7.56 -24.17 -12.68
CA GLU A 260 6.13 -24.15 -12.31
C GLU A 260 5.35 -23.12 -13.15
N ILE A 261 5.93 -21.95 -13.39
CA ILE A 261 5.36 -20.92 -14.30
C ILE A 261 5.26 -21.46 -15.73
N PHE A 262 6.33 -22.04 -16.29
CA PHE A 262 6.29 -22.59 -17.65
C PHE A 262 5.26 -23.71 -17.79
N ALA A 263 5.19 -24.64 -16.83
CA ALA A 263 4.20 -25.70 -16.83
C ALA A 263 2.77 -25.13 -16.87
N ARG A 264 2.50 -24.08 -16.07
CA ARG A 264 1.20 -23.41 -16.04
C ARG A 264 0.87 -22.67 -17.34
N LEU A 265 1.84 -22.00 -17.95
CA LEU A 265 1.68 -21.31 -19.23
C LEU A 265 1.42 -22.30 -20.39
N ILE A 266 2.11 -23.44 -20.41
CA ILE A 266 1.92 -24.51 -21.41
C ILE A 266 0.54 -25.18 -21.24
N ALA A 267 0.06 -25.31 -20.00
CA ALA A 267 -1.23 -25.92 -19.70
C ALA A 267 -2.44 -25.03 -20.08
N ASP A 268 -2.23 -23.77 -20.48
CA ASP A 268 -3.31 -22.91 -20.95
C ASP A 268 -3.95 -23.46 -22.24
N ARG A 269 -5.29 -23.48 -22.27
CA ARG A 269 -6.05 -24.14 -23.36
C ARG A 269 -5.91 -23.45 -24.70
N ILE A 270 -5.68 -22.14 -24.73
CA ILE A 270 -5.75 -21.33 -25.96
C ILE A 270 -4.35 -21.00 -26.45
N SER A 271 -3.53 -20.44 -25.56
CA SER A 271 -2.19 -19.94 -25.87
C SER A 271 -1.10 -20.95 -25.58
N GLY A 272 -1.35 -21.97 -24.76
CA GLY A 272 -0.37 -22.98 -24.33
C GLY A 272 0.38 -23.68 -25.46
N PRO A 273 -0.26 -24.14 -26.55
CA PRO A 273 0.44 -24.73 -27.70
C PRO A 273 1.46 -23.78 -28.33
N ARG A 274 1.11 -22.48 -28.41
CA ARG A 274 2.01 -21.45 -28.94
C ARG A 274 3.15 -21.16 -27.97
N VAL A 275 2.89 -21.15 -26.66
CA VAL A 275 3.93 -21.03 -25.63
C VAL A 275 4.94 -22.17 -25.75
N LYS A 276 4.46 -23.42 -25.86
CA LYS A 276 5.31 -24.61 -26.04
C LYS A 276 6.24 -24.50 -27.24
N ILE A 277 5.71 -24.11 -28.41
CA ILE A 277 6.51 -23.90 -29.62
C ILE A 277 7.59 -22.83 -29.43
N ILE A 278 7.29 -21.75 -28.71
CA ILE A 278 8.27 -20.68 -28.43
C ILE A 278 9.38 -21.21 -27.51
N LEU A 279 9.02 -21.90 -26.43
CA LEU A 279 10.00 -22.44 -25.48
C LEU A 279 10.92 -23.49 -26.12
N GLN A 280 10.40 -24.32 -27.02
CA GLN A 280 11.19 -25.31 -27.79
C GLN A 280 12.25 -24.68 -28.70
N LYS A 281 12.18 -23.37 -28.98
CA LYS A 281 13.28 -22.66 -29.69
C LYS A 281 14.50 -22.43 -28.81
N PHE A 282 14.32 -22.47 -27.48
CA PHE A 282 15.37 -22.20 -26.50
C PHE A 282 15.74 -23.44 -25.67
N LEU A 283 14.79 -24.34 -25.43
CA LEU A 283 14.96 -25.54 -24.63
C LEU A 283 14.79 -26.81 -25.47
N PRO A 284 15.56 -27.88 -25.19
CA PRO A 284 15.36 -29.18 -25.84
C PRO A 284 13.93 -29.71 -25.66
N ASN A 285 13.42 -30.44 -26.67
CA ASN A 285 12.06 -30.98 -26.68
C ASN A 285 11.70 -31.84 -25.45
N ILE A 286 12.68 -32.44 -24.77
CA ILE A 286 12.44 -33.26 -23.57
C ILE A 286 11.92 -32.45 -22.37
N PHE A 287 12.08 -31.12 -22.40
CA PHE A 287 11.69 -30.21 -21.31
C PHE A 287 10.35 -29.49 -21.56
N CYS A 288 9.67 -29.72 -22.70
CA CYS A 288 8.50 -28.95 -23.14
C CYS A 288 7.31 -29.83 -23.54
#